data_AF-A0AA88Y3X8-F1
#
_entry.id   AF-A0AA88Y3X8-F1
#
_cell.length_a   1.000
_cell.length_b   1.000
_cell.length_c   1.000
_cell.angle_alpha   90.00
_cell.angle_beta   90.00
_cell.angle_gamma   90.00
#
_symmetry.space_group_name_H-M   'P 1'
#
loop_
_entity.id
_entity.type
_entity.pdbx_description
1 polymer ?
#
loop_
_entity_poly.entity_id
_entity_poly.type
_entity_poly.pdbx_seq_one_letter_code
_entity_poly.pdbx_strand_id
1 'polypeptide(L)'
;MPYLRLADSRGLVKIISRTKSISFVDWKQVAELDKFADCVIICTQDQLHKEPSIAFARKGYDILLEKPIAVDYKYVYSRIYVKQVTDQGCREVVTECKRNNVLLTVCHVLRYTPWVQKLKEIIDKGGIGDVVNIQHLEPPARAASRCLDCPTEVESACPYSAKKIYINRIKKGNTCWSLGVITETPDIESVTEALRTGPYGRCVYDMDNDVMSQQKERKKKERKKERKKERKKERKKERKKERKKERKKERKKERKKERKGDLQQDSVAALTATHQNTKSENTEKTHTARATKGTRNIKHVINHQTQMRTHKPTRPMDNR
;
A
#
# COMPACT_ATOMS: atom_id res chain seq x y z
N MET A 1 -29.17 16.29 -21.21
CA MET A 1 -28.12 17.26 -21.63
C MET A 1 -26.77 16.76 -21.15
N PRO A 2 -25.72 16.73 -21.98
CA PRO A 2 -25.68 16.62 -23.46
C PRO A 2 -25.22 15.20 -23.87
N TYR A 3 -25.78 14.51 -24.88
CA TYR A 3 -25.82 14.86 -26.31
C TYR A 3 -24.46 15.33 -26.85
N LEU A 4 -23.59 14.36 -27.18
CA LEU A 4 -22.35 14.64 -27.91
C LEU A 4 -22.72 15.11 -29.33
N ARG A 5 -22.36 16.35 -29.67
CA ARG A 5 -22.49 16.87 -31.05
C ARG A 5 -21.22 16.54 -31.83
N LEU A 6 -21.36 15.74 -32.88
CA LEU A 6 -20.45 15.74 -34.02
C LEU A 6 -21.25 16.26 -35.22
N ALA A 7 -20.72 17.26 -35.91
CA ALA A 7 -21.40 17.95 -37.01
C ALA A 7 -20.73 17.61 -38.34
N ASP A 8 -21.52 17.43 -39.40
CA ASP A 8 -21.04 17.51 -40.77
C ASP A 8 -21.00 18.98 -41.24
N SER A 9 -20.47 19.21 -42.44
CA SER A 9 -20.32 20.55 -43.03
C SER A 9 -21.64 21.24 -43.43
N ARG A 10 -22.80 20.65 -43.18
CA ARG A 10 -24.13 21.22 -43.47
C ARG A 10 -25.08 21.26 -42.26
N GLY A 11 -24.61 20.89 -41.06
CA GLY A 11 -25.24 21.24 -39.78
C GLY A 11 -26.56 20.54 -39.43
N LEU A 12 -27.15 19.77 -40.34
CA LEU A 12 -28.39 19.02 -40.12
C LEU A 12 -28.08 17.59 -39.67
N VAL A 13 -27.99 17.39 -38.35
CA VAL A 13 -27.94 16.05 -37.74
C VAL A 13 -29.28 15.36 -37.95
N LYS A 14 -29.38 14.60 -39.06
CA LYS A 14 -30.55 13.79 -39.39
C LYS A 14 -30.62 12.62 -38.41
N ILE A 15 -31.43 12.75 -37.35
CA ILE A 15 -31.72 11.67 -36.42
C ILE A 15 -32.56 10.61 -37.16
N ILE A 16 -31.90 9.70 -37.85
CA ILE A 16 -32.55 8.58 -38.55
C ILE A 16 -32.93 7.54 -37.50
N SER A 17 -34.09 7.75 -36.88
CA SER A 17 -34.79 6.68 -36.17
C SER A 17 -35.22 5.63 -37.21
N ARG A 18 -34.49 4.51 -37.27
CA ARG A 18 -34.81 3.37 -38.13
C ARG A 18 -35.05 2.13 -37.28
N THR A 19 -36.25 1.55 -37.46
CA THR A 19 -36.65 0.19 -37.07
C THR A 19 -36.76 -0.14 -35.57
N LYS A 20 -37.38 -1.29 -35.29
CA LYS A 20 -37.75 -1.82 -33.97
C LYS A 20 -36.57 -1.78 -32.98
N SER A 21 -36.85 -1.37 -31.74
CA SER A 21 -35.97 -1.60 -30.60
C SER A 21 -35.85 -3.11 -30.32
N ILE A 22 -34.64 -3.65 -30.44
CA ILE A 22 -34.32 -5.00 -29.97
C ILE A 22 -33.93 -4.92 -28.49
N SER A 23 -34.59 -5.70 -27.64
CA SER A 23 -34.39 -5.71 -26.19
C SER A 23 -33.78 -7.04 -25.72
N PHE A 24 -32.77 -6.96 -24.85
CA PHE A 24 -32.09 -8.11 -24.25
C PHE A 24 -32.24 -8.07 -22.73
N VAL A 25 -32.15 -9.23 -22.07
CA VAL A 25 -32.31 -9.35 -20.61
C VAL A 25 -30.96 -9.25 -19.89
N ASP A 26 -29.88 -9.70 -20.52
CA ASP A 26 -28.50 -9.57 -20.03
C ASP A 26 -27.63 -9.03 -21.18
N TRP A 27 -26.66 -8.16 -20.86
CA TRP A 27 -25.67 -7.66 -21.81
C TRP A 27 -24.83 -8.79 -22.44
N LYS A 28 -24.71 -9.95 -21.76
CA LYS A 28 -24.04 -11.15 -22.29
C LYS A 28 -24.65 -11.63 -23.60
N GLN A 29 -25.98 -11.55 -23.77
CA GLN A 29 -26.67 -11.89 -25.01
C GLN A 29 -26.19 -11.01 -26.18
N VAL A 30 -25.93 -9.72 -25.90
CA VAL A 30 -25.34 -8.77 -26.86
C VAL A 30 -23.86 -9.06 -27.12
N ALA A 31 -23.13 -9.54 -26.10
CA ALA A 31 -21.72 -9.93 -26.22
C ALA A 31 -21.51 -11.25 -26.98
N GLU A 32 -22.53 -12.09 -27.12
CA GLU A 32 -22.52 -13.31 -27.96
C GLU A 32 -22.67 -12.97 -29.45
N LEU A 33 -23.60 -12.07 -29.81
CA LEU A 33 -23.87 -11.63 -31.19
C LEU A 33 -22.70 -10.89 -31.87
N ASP A 34 -22.58 -11.01 -33.19
CA ASP A 34 -21.62 -10.24 -33.99
C ASP A 34 -21.81 -8.71 -33.88
N LYS A 35 -20.77 -7.93 -34.20
CA LYS A 35 -20.82 -6.46 -34.03
C LYS A 35 -21.88 -5.84 -34.95
N PHE A 36 -22.95 -5.31 -34.36
CA PHE A 36 -24.10 -4.72 -35.09
C PHE A 36 -24.30 -3.21 -34.87
N ALA A 37 -23.46 -2.56 -34.07
CA ALA A 37 -23.47 -1.11 -33.86
C ALA A 37 -22.05 -0.58 -33.60
N ASP A 38 -21.80 0.70 -33.85
CA ASP A 38 -20.44 1.27 -33.73
C ASP A 38 -19.96 1.42 -32.29
N CYS A 39 -20.86 1.83 -31.39
CA CYS A 39 -20.58 2.17 -30.01
C CYS A 39 -21.61 1.59 -29.02
N VAL A 40 -21.19 1.39 -27.77
CA VAL A 40 -22.03 0.94 -26.65
C VAL A 40 -22.03 1.98 -25.53
N ILE A 41 -23.17 2.14 -24.86
CA ILE A 41 -23.30 2.94 -23.63
C ILE A 41 -23.49 1.97 -22.46
N ILE A 42 -22.57 1.99 -21.49
CA ILE A 42 -22.56 1.09 -20.34
C ILE A 42 -23.01 1.85 -19.11
N CYS A 43 -24.23 1.54 -18.65
CA CYS A 43 -24.87 2.09 -17.45
C CYS A 43 -25.35 0.98 -16.50
N THR A 44 -24.54 -0.07 -16.33
CA THR A 44 -24.79 -1.12 -15.33
C THR A 44 -24.51 -0.58 -13.91
N GLN A 45 -24.64 -1.41 -12.87
CA GLN A 45 -24.21 -1.01 -11.52
C GLN A 45 -22.68 -0.91 -11.46
N ASP A 46 -22.11 -0.03 -10.63
CA ASP A 46 -20.67 0.24 -10.50
C ASP A 46 -19.77 -1.03 -10.48
N GLN A 47 -20.19 -2.08 -9.77
CA GLN A 47 -19.47 -3.37 -9.68
C GLN A 47 -19.40 -4.13 -11.03
N LEU A 48 -20.40 -3.91 -11.89
CA LEU A 48 -20.62 -4.59 -13.17
C LEU A 48 -20.17 -3.74 -14.38
N HIS A 49 -19.40 -2.67 -14.16
CA HIS A 49 -18.84 -1.87 -15.28
C HIS A 49 -17.67 -2.57 -15.98
N LYS A 50 -16.82 -3.29 -15.23
CA LYS A 50 -15.56 -3.86 -15.73
C LYS A 50 -15.76 -4.92 -16.81
N GLU A 51 -16.65 -5.88 -16.57
CA GLU A 51 -16.86 -7.05 -17.44
C GLU A 51 -17.42 -6.70 -18.83
N PRO A 52 -18.55 -5.97 -18.98
CA PRO A 52 -19.03 -5.53 -20.28
C PRO A 52 -18.03 -4.59 -20.98
N SER A 53 -17.32 -3.73 -20.25
CA SER A 53 -16.31 -2.85 -20.87
C SER A 53 -15.19 -3.64 -21.53
N ILE A 54 -14.72 -4.72 -20.91
CA ILE A 54 -13.70 -5.61 -21.49
C ILE A 54 -14.29 -6.44 -22.65
N ALA A 55 -15.53 -6.92 -22.52
CA ALA A 55 -16.18 -7.71 -23.56
C ALA A 55 -16.46 -6.91 -24.85
N PHE A 56 -17.05 -5.72 -24.72
CA PHE A 56 -17.36 -4.87 -25.87
C PHE A 56 -16.12 -4.22 -26.49
N ALA A 57 -15.08 -3.91 -25.70
CA ALA A 57 -13.78 -3.51 -26.24
C ALA A 57 -13.16 -4.59 -27.14
N ARG A 58 -13.23 -5.87 -26.73
CA ARG A 58 -12.76 -7.02 -27.53
C ARG A 58 -13.57 -7.23 -28.81
N LYS A 59 -14.84 -6.83 -28.83
CA LYS A 59 -15.68 -6.80 -30.05
C LYS A 59 -15.59 -5.50 -30.85
N GLY A 60 -14.64 -4.62 -30.52
CA GLY A 60 -14.34 -3.42 -31.30
C GLY A 60 -15.42 -2.34 -31.25
N TYR A 61 -16.23 -2.30 -30.18
CA TYR A 61 -17.18 -1.20 -29.92
C TYR A 61 -16.48 -0.02 -29.23
N ASP A 62 -16.76 1.20 -29.68
CA ASP A 62 -16.44 2.41 -28.90
C ASP A 62 -17.32 2.50 -27.65
N ILE A 63 -16.79 2.97 -26.52
CA ILE A 63 -17.44 2.85 -25.21
C ILE A 63 -17.67 4.22 -24.57
N LEU A 64 -18.93 4.50 -24.24
CA LEU A 64 -19.32 5.51 -23.26
C LEU A 64 -19.71 4.83 -21.95
N LEU A 65 -18.90 5.01 -20.91
CA LEU A 65 -18.99 4.29 -19.64
C LEU A 65 -19.43 5.22 -18.50
N GLU A 66 -20.44 4.83 -17.74
CA GLU A 66 -20.79 5.55 -16.52
C GLU A 66 -19.67 5.51 -15.47
N LYS A 67 -19.63 6.51 -14.59
CA LYS A 67 -18.63 6.52 -13.52
C LYS A 67 -18.99 5.46 -12.47
N PRO A 68 -18.03 4.81 -11.78
CA PRO A 68 -16.59 4.75 -12.02
C PRO A 68 -16.21 3.63 -13.02
N ILE A 69 -15.01 3.68 -13.60
CA ILE A 69 -14.53 2.67 -14.59
C ILE A 69 -14.54 1.24 -14.01
N ALA A 70 -14.09 1.09 -12.77
CA ALA A 70 -14.13 -0.15 -12.00
C ALA A 70 -14.02 0.16 -10.50
N VAL A 71 -14.31 -0.84 -9.65
CA VAL A 71 -14.33 -0.74 -8.18
C VAL A 71 -13.58 -1.91 -7.55
N ASP A 72 -12.25 -1.92 -7.72
CA ASP A 72 -11.38 -3.01 -7.23
C ASP A 72 -11.14 -2.95 -5.71
N TYR A 73 -12.13 -3.41 -4.94
CA TYR A 73 -12.08 -3.50 -3.48
C TYR A 73 -11.51 -4.83 -2.99
N LYS A 74 -10.41 -4.79 -2.22
CA LYS A 74 -9.94 -5.95 -1.47
C LYS A 74 -10.57 -5.99 -0.07
N TYR A 75 -11.65 -6.75 0.06
CA TYR A 75 -12.26 -7.10 1.34
C TYR A 75 -11.34 -7.99 2.17
N VAL A 76 -11.34 -7.77 3.49
CA VAL A 76 -10.64 -8.63 4.46
C VAL A 76 -11.50 -8.70 5.73
N TYR A 77 -11.84 -9.93 6.16
CA TYR A 77 -12.71 -10.30 7.30
C TYR A 77 -14.22 -10.02 7.23
N SER A 78 -14.73 -9.04 6.47
CA SER A 78 -16.17 -8.92 6.19
C SER A 78 -16.45 -8.02 4.98
N ARG A 79 -17.65 -8.13 4.37
CA ARG A 79 -18.17 -7.19 3.34
C ARG A 79 -18.21 -5.72 3.82
N ILE A 80 -18.12 -5.49 5.13
CA ILE A 80 -18.19 -4.17 5.76
C ILE A 80 -16.88 -3.37 5.61
N TYR A 81 -15.71 -4.03 5.50
CA TYR A 81 -14.40 -3.35 5.52
C TYR A 81 -13.59 -3.54 4.22
N VAL A 82 -13.52 -2.48 3.43
CA VAL A 82 -12.58 -2.33 2.30
C VAL A 82 -11.20 -2.00 2.84
N LYS A 83 -10.29 -2.99 2.87
CA LYS A 83 -8.93 -2.80 3.41
C LYS A 83 -7.97 -2.14 2.42
N GLN A 84 -8.25 -2.24 1.13
CA GLN A 84 -7.41 -1.67 0.07
C GLN A 84 -8.24 -1.43 -1.20
N VAL A 85 -8.26 -0.17 -1.66
CA VAL A 85 -8.63 0.19 -3.03
C VAL A 85 -7.43 -0.05 -3.94
N THR A 86 -7.66 -0.60 -5.14
CA THR A 86 -6.66 -0.67 -6.21
C THR A 86 -7.21 -0.05 -7.50
N ASP A 87 -6.35 0.14 -8.50
CA ASP A 87 -6.72 0.66 -9.82
C ASP A 87 -6.58 -0.41 -10.92
N GLN A 88 -6.66 -1.69 -10.54
CA GLN A 88 -6.28 -2.81 -11.39
C GLN A 88 -7.29 -3.09 -12.51
N GLY A 89 -8.58 -3.15 -12.21
CA GLY A 89 -9.66 -3.23 -13.19
C GLY A 89 -9.74 -1.98 -14.07
N CYS A 90 -9.49 -0.80 -13.50
CA CYS A 90 -9.34 0.44 -14.28
C CYS A 90 -8.20 0.33 -15.31
N ARG A 91 -7.05 -0.26 -14.91
CA ARG A 91 -5.92 -0.52 -15.82
C ARG A 91 -6.27 -1.58 -16.87
N GLU A 92 -6.98 -2.63 -16.50
CA GLU A 92 -7.38 -3.71 -17.42
C GLU A 92 -8.35 -3.19 -18.49
N VAL A 93 -9.40 -2.45 -18.11
CA VAL A 93 -10.33 -1.81 -19.06
C VAL A 93 -9.58 -0.88 -20.03
N VAL A 94 -8.72 0.01 -19.52
CA VAL A 94 -7.93 0.94 -20.36
C VAL A 94 -6.91 0.20 -21.25
N THR A 95 -6.35 -0.92 -20.79
CA THR A 95 -5.41 -1.73 -21.59
C THR A 95 -6.15 -2.47 -22.70
N GLU A 96 -7.33 -3.02 -22.41
CA GLU A 96 -8.17 -3.69 -23.40
C GLU A 96 -8.69 -2.71 -24.47
N CYS A 97 -9.16 -1.54 -24.08
CA CYS A 97 -9.61 -0.52 -25.05
C CYS A 97 -8.47 -0.12 -26.01
N LYS A 98 -7.26 0.08 -25.48
CA LYS A 98 -6.07 0.36 -26.30
C LYS A 98 -5.65 -0.81 -27.18
N ARG A 99 -5.77 -2.06 -26.70
CA ARG A 99 -5.38 -3.26 -27.45
C ARG A 99 -6.24 -3.49 -28.68
N ASN A 100 -7.52 -3.13 -28.61
CA ASN A 100 -8.48 -3.28 -29.71
C ASN A 100 -8.73 -1.96 -30.47
N ASN A 101 -7.95 -0.90 -30.18
CA ASN A 101 -8.03 0.42 -30.79
C ASN A 101 -9.44 1.06 -30.75
N VAL A 102 -10.14 0.95 -29.61
CA VAL A 102 -11.46 1.58 -29.39
C VAL A 102 -11.37 2.80 -28.47
N LEU A 103 -12.26 3.77 -28.69
CA LEU A 103 -12.43 4.94 -27.83
C LEU A 103 -13.09 4.54 -26.50
N LEU A 104 -12.56 5.06 -25.39
CA LEU A 104 -13.18 4.96 -24.07
C LEU A 104 -13.42 6.36 -23.50
N THR A 105 -14.69 6.73 -23.33
CA THR A 105 -15.12 7.96 -22.67
C THR A 105 -15.85 7.62 -21.37
N VAL A 106 -15.65 8.43 -20.32
CA VAL A 106 -16.32 8.26 -19.02
C VAL A 106 -17.25 9.44 -18.76
N CYS A 107 -18.45 9.17 -18.23
CA CYS A 107 -19.53 10.14 -17.95
C CYS A 107 -19.23 11.17 -16.83
N HIS A 108 -18.09 11.84 -16.88
CA HIS A 108 -17.79 12.99 -16.02
C HIS A 108 -18.48 14.26 -16.52
N VAL A 109 -19.81 14.25 -16.60
CA VAL A 109 -20.66 15.27 -17.27
C VAL A 109 -20.29 16.71 -16.86
N LEU A 110 -20.01 16.95 -15.59
CA LEU A 110 -19.65 18.27 -15.06
C LEU A 110 -18.42 18.91 -15.74
N ARG A 111 -17.46 18.10 -16.24
CA ARG A 111 -16.28 18.60 -16.99
C ARG A 111 -16.65 19.33 -18.28
N TYR A 112 -17.82 19.04 -18.84
CA TYR A 112 -18.31 19.61 -20.09
C TYR A 112 -19.33 20.73 -19.89
N THR A 113 -19.52 21.20 -18.65
CA THR A 113 -20.35 22.39 -18.39
C THR A 113 -19.64 23.65 -18.89
N PRO A 114 -20.35 24.65 -19.46
CA PRO A 114 -19.71 25.82 -20.07
C PRO A 114 -18.79 26.60 -19.11
N TRP A 115 -19.14 26.67 -17.83
CA TRP A 115 -18.33 27.37 -16.82
C TRP A 115 -17.05 26.61 -16.48
N VAL A 116 -17.06 25.28 -16.40
CA VAL A 116 -15.83 24.47 -16.20
C VAL A 116 -14.92 24.56 -17.43
N GLN A 117 -15.51 24.52 -18.64
CA GLN A 117 -14.75 24.73 -19.88
C GLN A 117 -14.11 26.12 -19.92
N LYS A 118 -14.85 27.19 -19.57
CA LYS A 118 -14.33 28.55 -19.56
C LYS A 118 -13.26 28.77 -18.47
N LEU A 119 -13.45 28.19 -17.28
CA LEU A 119 -12.45 28.21 -16.21
C LEU A 119 -11.15 27.51 -16.67
N LYS A 120 -11.26 26.36 -17.34
CA LYS A 120 -10.11 25.64 -17.91
C LYS A 120 -9.41 26.45 -18.99
N GLU A 121 -10.16 27.11 -19.87
CA GLU A 121 -9.61 27.99 -20.92
C GLU A 121 -8.82 29.17 -20.33
N ILE A 122 -9.34 29.81 -19.27
CA ILE A 122 -8.67 30.93 -18.58
C ILE A 122 -7.37 30.46 -17.91
N ILE A 123 -7.40 29.29 -17.26
CA ILE A 123 -6.21 28.68 -16.64
C ILE A 123 -5.16 28.31 -17.69
N ASP A 124 -5.56 27.68 -18.80
CA ASP A 124 -4.63 27.27 -19.87
C ASP A 124 -3.99 28.45 -20.60
N LYS A 125 -4.67 29.60 -20.65
CA LYS A 125 -4.14 30.87 -21.15
C LYS A 125 -3.26 31.62 -20.15
N GLY A 126 -3.00 31.06 -18.96
CA GLY A 126 -2.21 31.69 -17.92
C GLY A 126 -2.90 32.89 -17.26
N GLY A 127 -4.22 33.03 -17.39
CA GLY A 127 -4.98 34.21 -16.94
C GLY A 127 -5.04 34.43 -15.42
N ILE A 128 -4.48 33.50 -14.63
CA ILE A 128 -4.27 33.63 -13.18
C ILE A 128 -2.79 33.41 -12.77
N GLY A 129 -1.87 33.37 -13.74
CA GLY A 129 -0.49 32.92 -13.52
C GLY A 129 -0.41 31.42 -13.20
N ASP A 130 0.59 31.03 -12.41
CA ASP A 130 0.80 29.65 -11.97
C ASP A 130 -0.31 29.17 -11.02
N VAL A 131 -0.81 27.95 -11.23
CA VAL A 131 -1.83 27.33 -10.37
C VAL A 131 -1.20 26.82 -9.07
N VAL A 132 -1.04 27.71 -8.09
CA VAL A 132 -0.47 27.42 -6.77
C VAL A 132 -1.34 26.44 -5.96
N ASN A 133 -2.66 26.58 -6.02
CA ASN A 133 -3.61 25.76 -5.26
C ASN A 133 -4.90 25.49 -6.06
N ILE A 134 -5.53 24.35 -5.81
CA ILE A 134 -6.91 24.04 -6.25
C ILE A 134 -7.63 23.45 -5.04
N GLN A 135 -8.63 24.16 -4.54
CA GLN A 135 -9.45 23.71 -3.41
C GLN A 135 -10.87 23.42 -3.90
N HIS A 136 -11.25 22.14 -3.87
CA HIS A 136 -12.65 21.77 -3.95
C HIS A 136 -13.24 21.94 -2.54
N LEU A 137 -14.13 22.92 -2.37
CA LEU A 137 -14.76 23.27 -1.10
C LEU A 137 -16.05 22.47 -0.85
N GLU A 138 -16.61 22.69 0.35
CA GLU A 138 -17.75 22.02 0.99
C GLU A 138 -17.42 20.64 1.59
N PRO A 139 -17.78 20.40 2.86
CA PRO A 139 -19.16 20.45 3.40
C PRO A 139 -19.71 21.82 3.82
N PRO A 140 -21.03 21.94 4.01
CA PRO A 140 -21.63 22.99 4.83
C PRO A 140 -21.02 23.01 6.25
N ALA A 141 -20.85 24.20 6.82
CA ALA A 141 -20.39 24.33 8.19
C ALA A 141 -21.34 23.59 9.15
N ARG A 142 -20.78 22.85 10.12
CA ARG A 142 -21.51 22.02 11.12
C ARG A 142 -22.29 20.82 10.54
N ALA A 143 -22.05 20.41 9.29
CA ALA A 143 -22.57 19.13 8.79
C ALA A 143 -22.00 17.93 9.58
N ALA A 144 -22.85 16.97 9.95
CA ALA A 144 -22.41 15.72 10.57
C ALA A 144 -21.87 14.70 9.53
N SER A 145 -21.13 13.70 10.00
CA SER A 145 -20.59 12.60 9.19
C SER A 145 -21.66 11.66 8.60
N ARG A 146 -22.90 11.74 9.09
CA ARG A 146 -24.07 11.01 8.57
C ARG A 146 -25.27 11.93 8.41
N CYS A 147 -26.11 11.61 7.42
CA CYS A 147 -27.32 12.37 7.11
C CYS A 147 -28.40 12.26 8.20
N LEU A 148 -28.45 11.14 8.94
CA LEU A 148 -29.40 10.97 10.05
C LEU A 148 -29.11 11.95 11.20
N ASP A 149 -27.82 12.09 11.53
CA ASP A 149 -27.32 12.86 12.68
C ASP A 149 -26.99 14.33 12.33
N CYS A 150 -27.26 14.75 11.08
CA CYS A 150 -27.00 16.10 10.59
C CYS A 150 -28.00 17.11 11.21
N PRO A 151 -27.54 18.27 11.74
CA PRO A 151 -28.40 19.29 12.34
C PRO A 151 -29.48 19.78 11.38
N THR A 152 -30.69 20.04 11.88
CA THR A 152 -31.87 20.35 11.05
C THR A 152 -31.66 21.60 10.18
N GLU A 153 -30.94 22.60 10.67
CA GLU A 153 -30.59 23.81 9.93
C GLU A 153 -29.65 23.53 8.73
N VAL A 154 -28.78 22.52 8.85
CA VAL A 154 -27.88 22.09 7.75
C VAL A 154 -28.60 21.11 6.83
N GLU A 155 -29.33 20.16 7.40
CA GLU A 155 -30.07 19.13 6.67
C GLU A 155 -31.14 19.73 5.76
N SER A 156 -31.93 20.70 6.26
CA SER A 156 -33.00 21.37 5.51
C SER A 156 -32.48 22.18 4.32
N ALA A 157 -31.28 22.77 4.41
CA ALA A 157 -30.59 23.42 3.29
C ALA A 157 -29.90 22.41 2.34
N CYS A 158 -29.40 21.28 2.86
CA CYS A 158 -28.56 20.34 2.10
C CYS A 158 -29.29 19.70 0.89
N PRO A 159 -28.75 19.81 -0.35
CA PRO A 159 -29.33 19.16 -1.53
C PRO A 159 -29.08 17.64 -1.56
N TYR A 160 -28.09 17.15 -0.82
CA TYR A 160 -27.67 15.73 -0.80
C TYR A 160 -28.19 14.95 0.40
N SER A 161 -29.20 15.45 1.13
CA SER A 161 -29.72 14.77 2.31
C SER A 161 -30.38 13.42 1.98
N ALA A 162 -29.86 12.34 2.55
CA ALA A 162 -30.46 11.02 2.44
C ALA A 162 -31.88 10.95 3.04
N LYS A 163 -32.22 11.80 4.04
CA LYS A 163 -33.60 11.92 4.56
C LYS A 163 -34.55 12.39 3.46
N LYS A 164 -34.14 13.37 2.65
CA LYS A 164 -34.94 13.89 1.52
C LYS A 164 -34.99 12.93 0.34
N ILE A 165 -33.86 12.29 0.01
CA ILE A 165 -33.72 11.42 -1.16
C ILE A 165 -34.51 10.11 -0.98
N TYR A 166 -34.49 9.52 0.23
CA TYR A 166 -35.09 8.21 0.50
C TYR A 166 -36.33 8.30 1.41
N ILE A 167 -36.20 8.75 2.65
CA ILE A 167 -37.31 8.72 3.64
C ILE A 167 -38.51 9.57 3.18
N ASN A 168 -38.27 10.80 2.73
CA ASN A 168 -39.33 11.68 2.21
C ASN A 168 -39.92 11.19 0.87
N ARG A 169 -39.29 10.23 0.20
CA ARG A 169 -39.80 9.58 -1.02
C ARG A 169 -40.81 8.49 -0.67
N ILE A 170 -40.48 7.65 0.31
CA ILE A 170 -41.40 6.65 0.89
C ILE A 170 -42.63 7.32 1.50
N LYS A 171 -42.44 8.40 2.28
CA LYS A 171 -43.55 9.21 2.84
C LYS A 171 -44.47 9.84 1.78
N LYS A 172 -44.06 9.88 0.50
CA LYS A 172 -44.86 10.31 -0.65
C LYS A 172 -45.37 9.12 -1.49
N GLY A 173 -45.44 7.92 -0.92
CA GLY A 173 -45.89 6.69 -1.59
C GLY A 173 -44.97 6.19 -2.71
N ASN A 174 -43.78 6.77 -2.89
CA ASN A 174 -42.88 6.44 -4.00
C ASN A 174 -41.84 5.40 -3.55
N THR A 175 -42.17 4.11 -3.68
CA THR A 175 -41.30 2.96 -3.34
C THR A 175 -40.42 2.47 -4.51
N CYS A 176 -40.50 3.10 -5.68
CA CYS A 176 -39.84 2.68 -6.92
C CYS A 176 -38.31 2.89 -6.92
N TRP A 177 -37.70 2.70 -8.11
CA TRP A 177 -36.25 2.66 -8.31
C TRP A 177 -35.46 3.79 -7.60
N SER A 178 -34.23 3.44 -7.16
CA SER A 178 -33.40 4.00 -6.08
C SER A 178 -33.61 3.40 -4.68
N LEU A 179 -34.81 2.92 -4.31
CA LEU A 179 -35.05 2.32 -2.98
C LEU A 179 -34.70 0.83 -2.91
N GLY A 180 -35.06 0.04 -3.92
CA GLY A 180 -34.64 -1.37 -4.07
C GLY A 180 -33.13 -1.60 -4.29
N VAL A 181 -32.29 -0.57 -4.11
CA VAL A 181 -30.82 -0.60 -4.17
C VAL A 181 -30.20 -0.51 -2.76
N ILE A 182 -30.99 -0.12 -1.75
CA ILE A 182 -30.54 0.07 -0.36
C ILE A 182 -31.16 -0.94 0.62
N THR A 183 -32.29 -1.55 0.26
CA THR A 183 -32.96 -2.66 0.97
C THR A 183 -33.81 -3.46 -0.03
N GLU A 184 -34.11 -4.72 0.25
CA GLU A 184 -34.93 -5.59 -0.60
C GLU A 184 -36.43 -5.24 -0.50
N THR A 185 -36.90 -4.90 0.71
CA THR A 185 -38.27 -4.45 0.99
C THR A 185 -38.24 -3.01 1.52
N PRO A 186 -38.53 -1.98 0.69
CA PRO A 186 -38.34 -0.58 1.09
C PRO A 186 -39.53 0.01 1.86
N ASP A 187 -39.48 -0.11 3.18
CA ASP A 187 -40.32 0.60 4.15
C ASP A 187 -39.53 1.70 4.91
N ILE A 188 -40.18 2.45 5.81
CA ILE A 188 -39.56 3.57 6.53
C ILE A 188 -38.50 3.09 7.54
N GLU A 189 -38.69 1.95 8.20
CA GLU A 189 -37.78 1.44 9.23
C GLU A 189 -36.55 0.80 8.59
N SER A 190 -36.73 -0.11 7.64
CA SER A 190 -35.60 -0.78 6.95
C SER A 190 -34.73 0.22 6.17
N VAL A 191 -35.33 1.26 5.57
CA VAL A 191 -34.56 2.34 4.93
C VAL A 191 -33.90 3.25 5.96
N THR A 192 -34.54 3.55 7.09
CA THR A 192 -33.87 4.31 8.17
C THR A 192 -32.67 3.55 8.71
N GLU A 193 -32.75 2.22 8.84
CA GLU A 193 -31.64 1.39 9.28
C GLU A 193 -30.54 1.25 8.19
N ALA A 194 -30.90 1.07 6.92
CA ALA A 194 -29.95 1.14 5.80
C ALA A 194 -29.22 2.49 5.72
N LEU A 195 -29.84 3.58 6.17
CA LEU A 195 -29.20 4.89 6.35
C LEU A 195 -28.46 5.05 7.70
N ARG A 196 -28.72 4.21 8.72
CA ARG A 196 -28.01 4.22 9.99
C ARG A 196 -26.69 3.46 9.94
N THR A 197 -26.68 2.24 9.41
CA THR A 197 -25.49 1.39 9.35
C THR A 197 -24.86 1.31 7.95
N GLY A 198 -25.67 1.32 6.89
CA GLY A 198 -25.21 1.19 5.50
C GLY A 198 -24.40 2.39 4.97
N PRO A 199 -23.81 2.27 3.76
CA PRO A 199 -22.97 3.32 3.17
C PRO A 199 -23.76 4.56 2.75
N TYR A 200 -25.04 4.41 2.39
CA TYR A 200 -25.91 5.42 1.78
C TYR A 200 -26.32 6.57 2.72
N GLY A 201 -26.20 6.39 4.03
CA GLY A 201 -26.50 7.42 5.01
C GLY A 201 -25.29 8.23 5.48
N ARG A 202 -24.08 7.96 4.98
CA ARG A 202 -22.91 8.82 5.24
C ARG A 202 -23.06 10.16 4.52
N CYS A 203 -22.45 11.22 5.06
CA CYS A 203 -22.44 12.53 4.42
C CYS A 203 -21.54 12.51 3.18
N VAL A 204 -22.07 12.88 2.01
CA VAL A 204 -21.34 12.79 0.73
C VAL A 204 -20.01 13.57 0.73
N TYR A 205 -19.93 14.63 1.54
CA TYR A 205 -18.78 15.50 1.73
C TYR A 205 -17.75 14.99 2.76
N ASP A 206 -18.16 14.09 3.66
CA ASP A 206 -17.29 13.47 4.71
C ASP A 206 -16.88 12.03 4.33
N MET A 207 -17.40 11.51 3.22
CA MET A 207 -16.97 10.24 2.64
C MET A 207 -15.58 10.36 1.97
N ASP A 208 -14.83 9.25 1.96
CA ASP A 208 -13.62 9.05 1.15
C ASP A 208 -13.92 8.98 -0.37
N ASN A 209 -14.74 9.89 -0.91
CA ASN A 209 -15.00 10.08 -2.34
C ASN A 209 -13.79 10.74 -3.05
N ASP A 210 -12.58 10.37 -2.65
CA ASP A 210 -11.34 10.99 -3.09
C ASP A 210 -10.95 10.50 -4.49
N VAL A 211 -11.38 11.27 -5.52
CA VAL A 211 -10.83 11.12 -6.87
C VAL A 211 -9.32 11.37 -6.77
N MET A 212 -8.56 10.28 -6.70
CA MET A 212 -7.15 10.23 -6.35
C MET A 212 -6.32 11.20 -7.19
N SER A 213 -6.07 12.40 -6.63
CA SER A 213 -5.40 13.47 -7.37
C SER A 213 -3.97 13.06 -7.69
N GLN A 214 -3.48 13.44 -8.87
CA GLN A 214 -2.10 13.12 -9.26
C GLN A 214 -1.07 13.67 -8.24
N GLN A 215 -1.42 14.75 -7.52
CA GLN A 215 -0.62 15.25 -6.40
C GLN A 215 -0.56 14.26 -5.22
N LYS A 216 -1.69 13.67 -4.78
CA LYS A 216 -1.70 12.63 -3.73
C LYS A 216 -0.82 11.44 -4.14
N GLU A 217 -0.89 11.01 -5.40
CA GLU A 217 -0.08 9.88 -5.88
C GLU A 217 1.41 10.22 -6.08
N ARG A 218 1.75 11.44 -6.55
CA ARG A 218 3.13 11.96 -6.57
C ARG A 218 3.74 11.98 -5.17
N LYS A 219 3.07 12.59 -4.18
CA LYS A 219 3.49 12.62 -2.77
C LYS A 219 3.68 11.20 -2.19
N LYS A 220 2.83 10.23 -2.58
CA LYS A 220 2.95 8.81 -2.20
C LYS A 220 4.16 8.11 -2.86
N LYS A 221 4.50 8.48 -4.11
CA LYS A 221 5.70 8.00 -4.84
C LYS A 221 6.99 8.62 -4.28
N GLU A 222 6.97 9.89 -3.90
CA GLU A 222 8.10 10.62 -3.29
C GLU A 222 8.46 10.06 -1.92
N ARG A 223 7.49 9.96 -1.00
CA ARG A 223 7.70 9.33 0.33
C ARG A 223 8.22 7.88 0.22
N LYS A 224 7.85 7.14 -0.84
CA LYS A 224 8.42 5.81 -1.15
C LYS A 224 9.87 5.88 -1.67
N LYS A 225 10.25 6.91 -2.44
CA LYS A 225 11.65 7.14 -2.86
C LYS A 225 12.54 7.52 -1.67
N GLU A 226 12.06 8.37 -0.78
CA GLU A 226 12.78 8.83 0.42
C GLU A 226 13.08 7.69 1.39
N ARG A 227 12.06 6.94 1.81
CA ARG A 227 12.23 5.75 2.67
C ARG A 227 13.17 4.69 2.06
N LYS A 228 13.26 4.61 0.72
CA LYS A 228 14.26 3.78 0.02
C LYS A 228 15.67 4.38 0.06
N LYS A 229 15.84 5.71 0.01
CA LYS A 229 17.14 6.39 0.21
C LYS A 229 17.65 6.22 1.64
N GLU A 230 16.78 6.37 2.64
CA GLU A 230 17.12 6.24 4.07
C GLU A 230 17.60 4.82 4.41
N ARG A 231 16.80 3.80 4.10
CA ARG A 231 17.18 2.39 4.31
C ARG A 231 18.49 2.00 3.60
N LYS A 232 18.82 2.66 2.47
CA LYS A 232 20.14 2.53 1.80
C LYS A 232 21.27 3.25 2.55
N LYS A 233 21.02 4.40 3.19
CA LYS A 233 21.99 5.10 4.07
C LYS A 233 22.26 4.27 5.34
N GLU A 234 21.23 3.72 5.98
CA GLU A 234 21.33 2.90 7.20
C GLU A 234 22.16 1.63 6.97
N ARG A 235 21.79 0.81 5.99
CA ARG A 235 22.56 -0.41 5.63
C ARG A 235 24.02 -0.11 5.25
N LYS A 236 24.32 1.09 4.72
CA LYS A 236 25.70 1.55 4.51
C LYS A 236 26.42 1.96 5.83
N LYS A 237 25.71 2.51 6.81
CA LYS A 237 26.25 2.79 8.16
C LYS A 237 26.53 1.48 8.92
N GLU A 238 25.63 0.51 8.87
CA GLU A 238 25.78 -0.80 9.52
C GLU A 238 26.98 -1.57 8.98
N ARG A 239 27.06 -1.78 7.67
CA ARG A 239 28.22 -2.45 7.02
C ARG A 239 29.56 -1.75 7.31
N LYS A 240 29.56 -0.43 7.52
CA LYS A 240 30.76 0.31 7.98
C LYS A 240 31.07 0.08 9.47
N LYS A 241 30.07 -0.12 10.34
CA LYS A 241 30.26 -0.52 11.75
C LYS A 241 30.80 -1.96 11.85
N GLU A 242 30.25 -2.89 11.06
CA GLU A 242 30.69 -4.30 11.01
C GLU A 242 32.14 -4.44 10.57
N ARG A 243 32.51 -3.88 9.41
CA ARG A 243 33.91 -3.88 8.93
C ARG A 243 34.89 -3.23 9.90
N LYS A 244 34.45 -2.24 10.70
CA LYS A 244 35.26 -1.67 11.80
C LYS A 244 35.38 -2.59 13.02
N LYS A 245 34.38 -3.44 13.32
CA LYS A 245 34.46 -4.49 14.35
C LYS A 245 35.38 -5.63 13.90
N GLU A 246 35.29 -6.06 12.64
CA GLU A 246 36.12 -7.13 12.05
C GLU A 246 37.60 -6.76 12.07
N ARG A 247 37.98 -5.60 11.50
CA ARG A 247 39.37 -5.09 11.55
C ARG A 247 39.92 -4.90 12.96
N LYS A 248 39.06 -4.64 13.96
CA LYS A 248 39.44 -4.61 15.39
C LYS A 248 39.60 -6.00 16.00
N LYS A 249 38.94 -7.04 15.49
CA LYS A 249 39.17 -8.45 15.87
C LYS A 249 40.46 -8.99 15.23
N GLU A 250 40.71 -8.68 13.97
CA GLU A 250 41.91 -9.08 13.21
C GLU A 250 43.18 -8.54 13.87
N ARG A 251 43.26 -7.23 14.10
CA ARG A 251 44.38 -6.59 14.84
C ARG A 251 44.57 -7.08 16.27
N LYS A 252 43.54 -7.67 16.89
CA LYS A 252 43.64 -8.34 18.21
C LYS A 252 44.08 -9.81 18.11
N LYS A 253 43.97 -10.45 16.94
CA LYS A 253 44.56 -11.76 16.65
C LYS A 253 46.04 -11.61 16.27
N GLU A 254 46.37 -10.64 15.43
CA GLU A 254 47.75 -10.32 15.00
C GLU A 254 48.64 -10.04 16.23
N ARG A 255 48.25 -9.09 17.09
CA ARG A 255 48.93 -8.80 18.38
C ARG A 255 48.96 -9.95 19.40
N LYS A 256 48.21 -11.03 19.16
CA LYS A 256 48.27 -12.27 19.96
C LYS A 256 49.11 -13.37 19.29
N LYS A 257 49.44 -13.23 18.00
CA LYS A 257 50.47 -14.03 17.31
C LYS A 257 51.85 -13.43 17.53
N GLU A 258 52.01 -12.12 17.34
CA GLU A 258 53.25 -11.35 17.62
C GLU A 258 53.79 -11.71 19.00
N ARG A 259 53.03 -11.40 20.07
CA ARG A 259 53.35 -11.77 21.47
C ARG A 259 53.59 -13.25 21.75
N LYS A 260 53.23 -14.17 20.85
CA LYS A 260 53.57 -15.60 20.98
C LYS A 260 54.88 -15.93 20.26
N GLY A 261 55.15 -15.30 19.12
CA GLY A 261 56.46 -15.33 18.48
C GLY A 261 57.53 -14.75 19.40
N ASP A 262 57.29 -13.54 19.93
CA ASP A 262 58.18 -12.85 20.88
C ASP A 262 58.58 -13.79 22.04
N LEU A 263 57.60 -14.33 22.77
CA LEU A 263 57.83 -15.26 23.89
C LEU A 263 58.54 -16.56 23.49
N GLN A 264 58.34 -17.07 22.27
CA GLN A 264 59.08 -18.23 21.79
C GLN A 264 60.53 -17.85 21.45
N GLN A 265 60.75 -16.69 20.86
CA GLN A 265 62.08 -16.17 20.49
C GLN A 265 62.92 -15.85 21.74
N ASP A 266 62.31 -15.23 22.76
CA ASP A 266 62.91 -15.03 24.08
C ASP A 266 63.31 -16.36 24.74
N SER A 267 62.45 -17.38 24.65
CA SER A 267 62.74 -18.72 25.22
C SER A 267 63.90 -19.43 24.52
N VAL A 268 64.03 -19.27 23.19
CA VAL A 268 65.15 -19.79 22.41
C VAL A 268 66.44 -19.03 22.74
N ALA A 269 66.37 -17.70 22.89
CA ALA A 269 67.52 -16.89 23.30
C ALA A 269 68.05 -17.30 24.68
N ALA A 270 67.16 -17.50 25.67
CA ALA A 270 67.52 -17.97 27.00
C ALA A 270 68.17 -19.37 26.99
N LEU A 271 67.70 -20.28 26.14
CA LEU A 271 68.30 -21.60 25.95
C LEU A 271 69.68 -21.53 25.28
N THR A 272 69.89 -20.65 24.30
CA THR A 272 71.22 -20.46 23.71
C THR A 272 72.22 -19.78 24.66
N ALA A 273 71.78 -18.83 25.49
CA ALA A 273 72.64 -18.17 26.47
C ALA A 273 73.11 -19.14 27.58
N THR A 274 72.19 -19.95 28.12
CA THR A 274 72.54 -21.00 29.09
C THR A 274 73.45 -22.07 28.50
N HIS A 275 73.30 -22.41 27.21
CA HIS A 275 74.20 -23.37 26.56
C HIS A 275 75.62 -22.82 26.33
N GLN A 276 75.81 -21.50 26.30
CA GLN A 276 77.14 -20.87 26.26
C GLN A 276 77.85 -20.93 27.62
N ASN A 277 77.18 -20.61 28.73
CA ASN A 277 77.77 -20.75 30.08
C ASN A 277 78.17 -22.20 30.40
N THR A 278 77.37 -23.19 29.98
CA THR A 278 77.71 -24.62 30.20
C THR A 278 78.97 -25.10 29.45
N LYS A 279 79.54 -24.30 28.55
CA LYS A 279 80.87 -24.57 27.95
C LYS A 279 82.03 -23.93 28.70
N SER A 280 81.82 -22.90 29.52
CA SER A 280 82.89 -22.27 30.32
C SER A 280 83.07 -22.92 31.69
N GLU A 281 82.04 -23.55 32.26
CA GLU A 281 82.11 -24.12 33.62
C GLU A 281 82.56 -25.60 33.66
N ASN A 282 82.62 -26.29 32.52
CA ASN A 282 82.84 -27.75 32.46
C ASN A 282 84.31 -28.17 32.21
N THR A 283 85.27 -27.31 32.55
CA THR A 283 86.73 -27.58 32.50
C THR A 283 87.39 -27.66 33.87
N GLU A 284 86.64 -27.54 34.97
CA GLU A 284 87.14 -27.76 36.33
C GLU A 284 86.29 -28.78 37.12
N LYS A 285 86.92 -29.46 38.08
CA LYS A 285 86.31 -30.21 39.19
C LYS A 285 85.61 -31.54 38.84
N THR A 286 86.31 -32.41 38.11
CA THR A 286 86.29 -33.84 38.47
C THR A 286 87.13 -34.05 39.73
N HIS A 287 86.54 -34.44 40.88
CA HIS A 287 87.09 -35.41 41.86
C HIS A 287 86.18 -35.60 43.12
N THR A 288 86.35 -36.76 43.79
CA THR A 288 86.00 -37.08 45.21
C THR A 288 84.52 -37.03 45.70
N ALA A 289 83.75 -38.03 45.29
CA ALA A 289 83.27 -39.14 46.15
C ALA A 289 82.58 -38.94 47.55
N ARG A 290 81.30 -39.37 47.61
CA ARG A 290 80.74 -40.45 48.49
C ARG A 290 80.20 -40.15 49.93
N ALA A 291 79.06 -40.80 50.24
CA ALA A 291 78.39 -41.00 51.55
C ALA A 291 77.63 -39.77 52.14
N THR A 292 76.59 -39.88 52.99
CA THR A 292 75.99 -41.04 53.72
C THR A 292 74.44 -40.92 53.89
N LYS A 293 73.80 -41.89 54.58
CA LYS A 293 72.33 -42.06 54.81
C LYS A 293 71.69 -41.00 55.73
N GLY A 294 70.37 -40.79 55.60
CA GLY A 294 69.49 -40.15 56.59
C GLY A 294 68.00 -40.28 56.25
N THR A 295 67.09 -40.36 57.23
CA THR A 295 65.64 -40.58 57.02
C THR A 295 64.75 -39.70 57.90
N ARG A 296 63.55 -39.32 57.41
CA ARG A 296 62.28 -39.30 58.17
C ARG A 296 61.04 -38.95 57.31
N ASN A 297 59.90 -39.47 57.74
CA ASN A 297 58.55 -39.29 57.15
C ASN A 297 57.95 -37.90 57.45
N ILE A 298 56.88 -37.51 56.73
CA ILE A 298 55.48 -37.42 57.26
C ILE A 298 54.46 -36.97 56.17
N LYS A 299 53.36 -37.74 56.03
CA LYS A 299 51.90 -37.43 55.83
C LYS A 299 51.47 -36.04 55.28
N HIS A 300 50.34 -35.78 54.58
CA HIS A 300 49.11 -36.47 54.06
C HIS A 300 48.36 -35.41 53.18
N VAL A 301 47.14 -35.45 52.59
CA VAL A 301 45.93 -36.32 52.37
C VAL A 301 45.21 -35.69 51.12
N ILE A 302 44.69 -36.41 50.09
CA ILE A 302 43.33 -37.01 49.91
C ILE A 302 42.17 -35.96 50.04
N ASN A 303 41.11 -35.85 49.22
CA ASN A 303 40.48 -36.77 48.25
C ASN A 303 39.81 -36.08 47.01
N HIS A 304 39.32 -36.92 46.09
CA HIS A 304 38.24 -36.65 45.11
C HIS A 304 36.85 -36.43 45.75
N GLN A 305 35.94 -35.78 44.99
CA GLN A 305 34.55 -36.18 44.63
C GLN A 305 33.59 -34.96 44.49
N THR A 306 32.40 -34.96 43.84
CA THR A 306 31.84 -35.63 42.64
C THR A 306 30.41 -35.06 42.37
N GLN A 307 30.00 -34.92 41.09
CA GLN A 307 28.60 -34.88 40.58
C GLN A 307 27.64 -33.66 40.69
N MET A 308 26.59 -33.80 39.85
CA MET A 308 25.26 -33.18 39.77
C MET A 308 25.00 -31.95 38.88
N ARG A 309 23.77 -31.95 38.33
CA ARG A 309 23.22 -31.05 37.29
C ARG A 309 22.32 -29.97 37.90
N THR A 310 22.03 -28.91 37.14
CA THR A 310 20.72 -28.20 37.20
C THR A 310 20.45 -27.45 35.89
N HIS A 311 19.25 -26.85 35.74
CA HIS A 311 18.69 -26.39 34.46
C HIS A 311 18.88 -24.89 34.13
N LYS A 312 18.47 -24.52 32.90
CA LYS A 312 18.30 -23.13 32.42
C LYS A 312 17.38 -22.30 33.33
N PRO A 313 17.47 -20.96 33.23
CA PRO A 313 16.33 -20.26 32.63
C PRO A 313 16.71 -19.29 31.49
N THR A 314 15.75 -19.03 30.61
CA THR A 314 15.80 -17.98 29.56
C THR A 314 15.22 -16.65 30.07
N ARG A 315 15.71 -15.50 29.59
CA ARG A 315 15.10 -14.17 29.82
C ARG A 315 14.22 -13.72 28.65
N PRO A 316 13.23 -12.83 28.90
CA PRO A 316 12.13 -12.55 27.95
C PRO A 316 12.46 -11.50 26.87
N MET A 317 11.59 -11.44 25.86
CA MET A 317 11.39 -10.26 25.00
C MET A 317 10.57 -9.20 25.75
N ASP A 318 10.79 -7.93 25.44
CA ASP A 318 9.99 -6.80 25.91
C ASP A 318 9.28 -6.13 24.72
N ASN A 319 8.10 -5.55 24.94
CA ASN A 319 7.18 -5.05 23.90
C ASN A 319 6.88 -3.56 24.08
N ARG A 320 7.28 -2.74 23.10
CA ARG A 320 6.75 -1.39 22.83
C ARG A 320 6.80 -1.09 21.32
#